data_AF-A0A2V8R591-F1
#
_entry.id   AF-A0A2V8R591-F1
#
_cell.length_a   1.000
_cell.length_b   1.000
_cell.length_c   1.000
_cell.angle_alpha   90.00
_cell.angle_beta   90.00
_cell.angle_gamma   90.00
#
_symmetry.space_group_name_H-M   'P 1'
#
loop_
_entity.id
_entity.type
_entity.pdbx_description
1 polymer ?
#
loop_
_entity_poly.entity_id
_entity_poly.type
_entity_poly.pdbx_seq_one_letter_code
_entity_poly.pdbx_strand_id
1 'polypeptide(L)'
;MSVQSQTRTKLLRRMGEAIADFRMIEDGDRVMVCLSGGKDSHTLLDLLLDVQQRAPVRFDLLAVNLDQKQPGFPAEVLPNYLRNRGVPFRIVERDTYSIVKRLVPEGKTTRAVCSRLRRGILYNVAVEEGCTMVALGHHAGDIIEPFLLNLFFV
;
A
#
# COMPACT_ATOMS: atom_id res chain seq x y z
N MET A 1 -26.11 6.18 -9.20
CA MET A 1 -24.97 5.95 -10.12
C MET A 1 -24.08 7.18 -10.07
N SER A 2 -22.90 7.08 -9.46
CA SER A 2 -21.95 8.20 -9.39
C SER A 2 -21.39 8.48 -10.78
N VAL A 3 -21.47 9.73 -11.25
CA VAL A 3 -20.80 10.19 -12.47
C VAL A 3 -19.30 9.93 -12.29
N GLN A 4 -18.73 9.01 -13.07
CA GLN A 4 -17.30 8.76 -13.00
C GLN A 4 -16.55 9.99 -13.50
N SER A 5 -15.63 10.52 -12.69
CA SER A 5 -14.75 11.59 -13.13
C SER A 5 -13.81 11.07 -14.23
N GLN A 6 -13.46 11.94 -15.18
CA GLN A 6 -12.50 11.62 -16.24
C GLN A 6 -11.18 11.07 -15.68
N THR A 7 -10.74 11.58 -14.53
CA THR A 7 -9.55 11.10 -13.80
C THR A 7 -9.70 9.66 -13.35
N ARG A 8 -10.85 9.30 -12.74
CA ARG A 8 -11.09 7.94 -12.26
C ARG A 8 -11.07 6.94 -13.40
N THR A 9 -11.75 7.24 -14.51
CA THR A 9 -11.76 6.40 -15.70
C THR A 9 -10.36 6.20 -16.27
N LYS A 10 -9.55 7.26 -16.33
CA LYS A 10 -8.14 7.17 -16.77
C LYS A 10 -7.29 6.29 -15.86
N LEU A 11 -7.45 6.41 -14.54
CA LEU A 11 -6.70 5.61 -13.57
C LEU A 11 -7.11 4.13 -13.62
N LEU A 12 -8.41 3.83 -13.68
CA LEU A 12 -8.91 2.46 -13.82
C LEU A 12 -8.38 1.79 -15.08
N ARG A 13 -8.42 2.50 -16.23
CA ARG A 13 -7.88 1.97 -17.48
C ARG A 13 -6.40 1.61 -17.35
N ARG A 14 -5.57 2.54 -16.87
CA ARG A 14 -4.13 2.31 -16.73
C ARG A 14 -3.80 1.18 -15.75
N MET A 15 -4.54 1.09 -14.64
CA MET A 15 -4.35 0.02 -13.66
C MET A 15 -4.77 -1.34 -14.23
N GLY A 16 -5.91 -1.41 -14.93
CA GLY A 16 -6.38 -2.63 -15.60
C GLY A 16 -5.42 -3.11 -16.69
N GLU A 17 -4.90 -2.20 -17.51
CA GLU A 17 -3.85 -2.49 -18.51
C GLU A 17 -2.61 -3.07 -17.83
N ALA A 18 -2.10 -2.43 -16.77
CA ALA A 18 -0.94 -2.95 -16.04
C ALA A 18 -1.18 -4.32 -15.39
N ILE A 19 -2.37 -4.55 -14.81
CA ILE A 19 -2.73 -5.85 -14.23
C ILE A 19 -2.71 -6.93 -15.31
N ALA A 20 -3.26 -6.65 -16.49
CA ALA A 20 -3.31 -7.59 -17.60
C ALA A 20 -1.92 -7.84 -18.22
N ASP A 21 -1.19 -6.78 -18.57
CA ASP A 21 0.10 -6.85 -19.26
C ASP A 21 1.16 -7.58 -18.44
N PHE A 22 1.14 -7.39 -17.12
CA PHE A 22 2.15 -7.94 -16.21
C PHE A 22 1.64 -9.09 -15.34
N ARG A 23 0.40 -9.57 -15.57
CA ARG A 23 -0.25 -10.62 -14.77
C ARG A 23 -0.14 -10.36 -13.27
N MET A 24 -0.45 -9.13 -12.85
CA MET A 24 -0.25 -8.70 -11.45
C MET A 24 -1.31 -9.24 -10.48
N ILE A 25 -2.45 -9.71 -10.97
CA ILE A 25 -3.51 -10.33 -10.17
C ILE A 25 -4.10 -11.48 -10.97
N GLU A 26 -4.15 -12.65 -10.36
CA GLU A 26 -4.64 -13.90 -10.95
C GLU A 26 -5.81 -14.48 -10.13
N ASP A 27 -6.47 -15.51 -10.68
CA ASP A 27 -7.65 -16.11 -10.05
C ASP A 27 -7.28 -16.84 -8.76
N GLY A 28 -8.04 -16.57 -7.69
CA GLY A 28 -7.77 -17.08 -6.36
C GLY A 28 -6.76 -16.25 -5.55
N ASP A 29 -6.25 -15.14 -6.08
CA ASP A 29 -5.33 -14.30 -5.33
C ASP A 29 -5.98 -13.69 -4.09
N ARG A 30 -5.18 -13.57 -3.03
CA ARG A 30 -5.50 -12.74 -1.87
C ARG A 30 -4.53 -11.57 -1.81
N VAL A 31 -5.01 -10.39 -2.16
CA VAL A 31 -4.20 -9.19 -2.32
C VAL A 31 -4.20 -8.37 -1.04
N MET A 32 -3.03 -8.25 -0.42
CA MET A 32 -2.78 -7.35 0.70
C MET A 32 -2.52 -5.94 0.21
N VAL A 33 -3.45 -5.03 0.44
CA VAL A 33 -3.30 -3.60 0.07
C VAL A 33 -2.73 -2.83 1.24
N CYS A 34 -1.49 -2.36 1.11
CA CYS A 34 -0.83 -1.62 2.19
C CYS A 34 -1.31 -0.16 2.24
N LEU A 35 -2.00 0.20 3.31
CA LEU A 35 -2.51 1.55 3.54
C LEU A 35 -1.61 2.36 4.46
N SER A 36 -1.12 3.49 3.97
CA SER A 36 -0.36 4.46 4.76
C SER A 36 -1.22 5.59 5.34
N GLY A 37 -2.44 5.76 4.83
CA GLY A 37 -3.28 6.95 5.08
C GLY A 37 -3.06 8.07 4.06
N GLY A 38 -2.10 7.92 3.15
CA GLY A 38 -1.86 8.87 2.07
C GLY A 38 -2.81 8.67 0.88
N LYS A 39 -2.98 9.73 0.09
CA LYS A 39 -3.87 9.76 -1.10
C LYS A 39 -3.63 8.59 -2.05
N ASP A 40 -2.38 8.17 -2.26
CA ASP A 40 -2.05 7.16 -3.25
C ASP A 40 -2.49 5.76 -2.78
N SER A 41 -2.31 5.46 -1.49
CA SER A 41 -2.78 4.20 -0.91
C SER A 41 -4.31 4.11 -0.85
N HIS A 42 -5.00 5.21 -0.52
CA HIS A 42 -6.46 5.29 -0.59
C HIS A 42 -6.97 5.14 -2.02
N THR A 43 -6.32 5.79 -2.98
CA THR A 43 -6.65 5.70 -4.40
C THR A 43 -6.50 4.26 -4.88
N LEU A 44 -5.38 3.60 -4.58
CA LEU A 44 -5.15 2.21 -4.96
C LEU A 44 -6.24 1.28 -4.42
N LEU A 45 -6.61 1.41 -3.15
CA LEU A 45 -7.70 0.62 -2.58
C LEU A 45 -9.02 0.86 -3.30
N ASP A 46 -9.37 2.12 -3.59
CA ASP A 46 -10.62 2.45 -4.30
C ASP A 46 -10.68 1.84 -5.71
N LEU A 47 -9.57 1.91 -6.44
CA LEU A 47 -9.47 1.34 -7.78
C LEU A 47 -9.56 -0.19 -7.73
N LEU A 48 -8.87 -0.84 -6.79
CA LEU A 48 -8.91 -2.30 -6.64
C LEU A 48 -10.30 -2.81 -6.26
N LEU A 49 -11.03 -2.10 -5.38
CA LEU A 49 -12.42 -2.43 -5.06
C LEU A 49 -13.33 -2.32 -6.28
N ASP A 50 -13.12 -1.34 -7.16
CA ASP A 50 -13.90 -1.21 -8.41
C ASP A 50 -13.56 -2.32 -9.40
N VAL A 51 -12.29 -2.68 -9.52
CA VAL A 51 -11.84 -3.79 -10.38
C VAL A 51 -12.35 -5.13 -9.86
N GLN A 52 -12.32 -5.39 -8.56
CA GLN A 52 -12.84 -6.62 -7.95
C GLN A 52 -14.31 -6.87 -8.32
N GLN A 53 -15.11 -5.81 -8.47
CA GLN A 53 -16.53 -5.92 -8.85
C GLN A 53 -16.76 -6.19 -10.34
N ARG A 54 -15.77 -5.95 -11.20
CA ARG A 54 -15.94 -5.95 -12.67
C ARG A 54 -15.03 -6.92 -13.40
N ALA A 55 -13.92 -7.31 -12.78
CA ALA A 55 -12.92 -8.17 -13.40
C ALA A 55 -13.47 -9.59 -13.59
N PRO A 56 -13.07 -10.29 -14.66
CA PRO A 56 -13.40 -11.70 -14.85
C PRO A 56 -12.66 -12.62 -13.86
N VAL A 57 -11.63 -12.10 -13.19
CA VAL A 57 -10.78 -12.80 -12.23
C VAL A 57 -11.34 -12.60 -10.81
N ARG A 58 -11.43 -13.69 -10.04
CA ARG A 58 -11.87 -13.64 -8.64
C ARG A 58 -10.66 -13.53 -7.72
N PHE A 59 -10.64 -12.49 -6.88
CA PHE A 59 -9.59 -12.29 -5.90
C PHE A 59 -10.16 -11.60 -4.65
N ASP A 60 -9.50 -11.79 -3.51
CA ASP A 60 -9.85 -11.17 -2.24
C ASP A 60 -8.94 -9.97 -1.93
N LEU A 61 -9.48 -9.01 -1.19
CA LEU A 61 -8.74 -7.84 -0.72
C LEU A 61 -8.66 -7.82 0.80
N LEU A 62 -7.45 -7.61 1.32
CA LEU A 62 -7.20 -7.31 2.73
C LEU A 62 -6.42 -5.99 2.84
N ALA A 63 -7.04 -4.97 3.43
CA ALA A 63 -6.34 -3.72 3.71
C ALA A 63 -5.46 -3.88 4.95
N VAL A 64 -4.18 -3.50 4.86
CA VAL A 64 -3.24 -3.61 5.99
C VAL A 64 -2.60 -2.27 6.26
N ASN A 65 -2.69 -1.81 7.51
CA ASN A 65 -1.96 -0.65 7.99
C ASN A 65 -0.91 -1.08 9.02
N LEU A 66 0.27 -0.46 8.96
CA LEU A 66 1.31 -0.59 9.97
C LEU A 66 1.40 0.70 10.78
N ASP A 67 0.84 0.66 11.99
CA ASP A 67 1.08 1.68 13.02
C ASP A 67 2.48 1.47 13.60
N GLN A 68 3.34 2.45 13.30
CA GLN A 68 4.76 2.45 13.65
C GLN A 68 5.05 3.10 15.01
N LYS A 69 4.01 3.52 15.73
CA LYS A 69 4.09 4.32 16.97
C LYS A 69 4.83 5.64 16.78
N GLN A 70 4.63 6.26 15.61
CA GLN A 70 5.09 7.63 15.37
C GLN A 70 4.34 8.59 16.33
N PRO A 71 5.02 9.58 16.93
CA PRO A 71 4.36 10.57 17.76
C PRO A 71 3.21 11.27 17.01
N GLY A 72 2.03 11.29 17.61
CA GLY A 72 0.84 11.93 17.02
C GLY A 72 0.17 11.15 15.87
N PHE A 73 0.52 9.87 15.66
CA PHE A 73 -0.17 9.05 14.65
C PHE A 73 -1.65 8.81 15.05
N PRO A 74 -2.62 9.14 14.18
CA PRO A 74 -4.04 9.00 14.49
C PRO A 74 -4.52 7.55 14.24
N ALA A 75 -4.39 6.71 15.27
CA ALA A 75 -4.60 5.26 15.17
C ALA A 75 -6.05 4.88 14.78
N GLU A 76 -7.02 5.75 15.04
CA GLU A 76 -8.46 5.51 14.83
C GLU A 76 -8.94 5.83 13.41
N VAL A 77 -8.23 6.69 12.67
CA VAL A 77 -8.70 7.23 11.38
C VAL A 77 -8.88 6.12 10.33
N LEU A 78 -7.83 5.32 10.11
CA LEU A 78 -7.87 4.23 9.12
C LEU A 78 -8.84 3.10 9.49
N PRO A 79 -8.86 2.59 10.73
CA PRO A 79 -9.85 1.59 11.14
C PRO A 79 -11.28 2.05 10.96
N ASN A 80 -11.59 3.30 11.33
CA ASN A 80 -12.94 3.85 11.18
C ASN A 80 -13.31 3.99 9.70
N TYR A 81 -12.40 4.50 8.87
CA TYR A 81 -12.59 4.57 7.43
C TYR A 81 -12.87 3.19 6.80
N LEU A 82 -12.08 2.18 7.13
CA LEU A 82 -12.22 0.83 6.56
C LEU A 82 -13.49 0.13 7.05
N ARG A 83 -13.83 0.26 8.34
CA ARG A 83 -15.06 -0.26 8.92
C ARG A 83 -16.30 0.35 8.26
N ASN A 84 -16.32 1.68 8.07
CA ASN A 84 -17.42 2.37 7.42
C ASN A 84 -17.59 1.97 5.95
N ARG A 85 -16.52 1.53 5.28
CA ARG A 85 -16.56 1.02 3.91
C ARG A 85 -16.83 -0.48 3.81
N GLY A 86 -16.86 -1.21 4.93
CA GLY A 86 -17.00 -2.67 4.93
C GLY A 86 -15.82 -3.42 4.31
N VAL A 87 -14.62 -2.82 4.28
CA VAL A 87 -13.42 -3.44 3.72
C VAL A 87 -12.74 -4.29 4.79
N PRO A 88 -12.44 -5.58 4.56
CA PRO A 88 -11.65 -6.39 5.49
C PRO A 88 -10.29 -5.76 5.74
N PHE A 89 -9.89 -5.64 7.01
CA PHE A 89 -8.62 -5.00 7.34
C PHE A 89 -7.92 -5.58 8.56
N ARG A 90 -6.60 -5.36 8.61
CA ARG A 90 -5.75 -5.63 9.77
C ARG A 90 -4.87 -4.42 10.09
N ILE A 91 -4.89 -4.03 11.36
CA ILE A 91 -4.00 -3.00 11.91
C ILE A 91 -2.87 -3.72 12.62
N VAL A 92 -1.64 -3.44 12.21
CA VAL A 92 -0.43 -4.04 12.76
C VAL A 92 0.28 -2.97 13.56
N GLU A 93 0.48 -3.21 14.84
CA GLU A 93 1.16 -2.27 15.73
C GLU A 93 2.58 -2.75 16.01
N ARG A 94 3.59 -1.95 15.66
CA ARG A 94 5.00 -2.22 15.96
C ARG A 94 5.72 -0.90 16.23
N ASP A 95 6.41 -0.78 17.36
CA ASP A 95 7.24 0.39 17.61
C ASP A 95 8.55 0.34 16.79
N THR A 96 8.45 0.71 15.52
CA THR A 96 9.62 0.92 14.67
C THR A 96 10.23 2.30 14.87
N TYR A 97 9.46 3.27 15.38
CA TYR A 97 9.92 4.63 15.64
C TYR A 97 11.10 4.65 16.60
N SER A 98 10.96 4.04 17.79
CA SER A 98 12.02 4.01 18.80
C SER A 98 13.25 3.23 18.32
N ILE A 99 13.05 2.17 17.52
CA ILE A 99 14.14 1.40 16.91
C ILE A 99 14.93 2.27 15.94
N VAL A 100 14.24 2.98 15.04
CA VAL A 100 14.88 3.87 14.06
C VAL A 100 15.64 4.99 14.77
N LYS A 101 15.05 5.63 15.78
CA LYS A 101 15.70 6.68 16.58
C LYS A 101 16.96 6.19 17.29
N ARG A 102 16.98 4.94 17.76
CA ARG A 102 18.16 4.34 18.41
C ARG A 102 19.26 3.99 17.41
N LEU A 103 18.89 3.49 16.23
CA LEU A 103 19.86 2.99 15.23
C LEU A 103 20.46 4.07 14.34
N VAL A 104 19.79 5.23 14.20
CA VAL A 104 20.20 6.27 13.28
C VAL A 104 20.64 7.51 14.07
N PRO A 105 21.91 7.94 13.93
CA PRO A 105 22.39 9.16 14.57
C PRO A 105 21.57 10.39 14.16
N GLU A 106 21.49 11.37 15.05
CA GLU A 106 20.80 12.61 14.78
C GLU A 106 21.39 13.34 13.55
N GLY A 107 20.52 13.99 12.76
CA GLY A 107 20.91 14.63 11.50
C GLY A 107 21.15 13.67 10.32
N LYS A 108 21.14 12.35 10.53
CA LYS A 108 21.23 11.36 9.44
C LYS A 108 19.84 10.95 8.94
N THR A 109 19.79 10.51 7.68
CA THR A 109 18.55 10.02 7.06
C THR A 109 18.08 8.71 7.70
N THR A 110 16.81 8.67 8.08
CA THR A 110 16.17 7.48 8.68
C THR A 110 15.55 6.53 7.64
N ARG A 111 15.50 6.95 6.37
CA ARG A 111 14.72 6.29 5.32
C ARG A 111 15.11 4.83 5.10
N ALA A 112 16.42 4.53 5.08
CA ALA A 112 16.92 3.19 4.81
C ALA A 112 16.46 2.19 5.89
N VAL A 113 16.66 2.53 7.17
CA VAL A 113 16.28 1.68 8.30
C VAL A 113 14.76 1.54 8.40
N CYS A 114 14.03 2.65 8.30
CA CYS A 114 12.57 2.67 8.35
C CYS A 114 11.95 1.81 7.23
N SER A 115 12.39 2.00 5.98
CA SER A 115 11.90 1.23 4.83
C SER A 115 12.14 -0.28 4.99
N ARG A 116 13.33 -0.67 5.46
CA ARG A 116 13.68 -2.08 5.66
C ARG A 116 12.83 -2.74 6.74
N LEU A 117 12.64 -2.07 7.88
CA LEU A 117 11.80 -2.58 8.97
C LEU A 117 10.33 -2.72 8.54
N ARG A 118 9.77 -1.68 7.90
CA ARG A 118 8.38 -1.70 7.41
C ARG A 118 8.13 -2.86 6.46
N ARG A 119 9.05 -3.05 5.50
CA ARG A 119 8.93 -4.11 4.49
C ARG A 119 8.97 -5.49 5.12
N GLY A 120 9.90 -5.74 6.05
CA GLY A 120 9.98 -7.03 6.75
C GLY A 120 8.70 -7.34 7.54
N ILE A 121 8.16 -6.35 8.26
CA ILE A 121 6.90 -6.52 9.00
C ILE A 121 5.74 -6.82 8.05
N LEU A 122 5.58 -6.05 6.97
CA LEU A 122 4.49 -6.23 6.01
C LEU A 122 4.58 -7.58 5.30
N TYR A 123 5.78 -8.04 4.95
CA TYR A 123 5.95 -9.37 4.33
C TYR A 123 5.58 -10.50 5.28
N ASN A 124 5.96 -10.41 6.56
CA ASN A 124 5.51 -11.39 7.55
C ASN A 124 3.99 -11.42 7.68
N VAL A 125 3.35 -10.24 7.69
CA VAL A 125 1.88 -10.14 7.77
C VAL A 125 1.22 -10.74 6.52
N ALA A 126 1.79 -10.51 5.33
CA ALA A 126 1.27 -11.13 4.11
C ALA A 126 1.29 -12.66 4.21
N VAL A 127 2.38 -13.24 4.73
CA VAL A 127 2.49 -14.69 4.95
C VAL A 127 1.48 -15.18 6.00
N GLU A 128 1.38 -14.49 7.13
CA GLU A 128 0.43 -14.83 8.21
C GLU A 128 -1.03 -14.82 7.75
N GLU A 129 -1.39 -13.89 6.86
CA GLU A 129 -2.75 -13.72 6.32
C GLU A 129 -3.01 -14.57 5.06
N GLY A 130 -2.02 -15.34 4.61
CA GLY A 130 -2.12 -16.11 3.37
C GLY A 130 -2.34 -15.24 2.13
N CYS A 131 -1.80 -14.02 2.13
CA CYS A 131 -1.84 -13.14 0.97
C CYS A 131 -0.78 -13.57 -0.06
N THR A 132 -1.21 -13.78 -1.29
CA THR A 132 -0.34 -14.13 -2.42
C THR A 132 0.30 -12.91 -3.05
N MET A 133 -0.34 -11.74 -2.92
CA MET A 133 0.11 -10.50 -3.53
C MET A 133 0.14 -9.35 -2.52
N VAL A 134 1.13 -8.46 -2.68
CA VAL A 134 1.26 -7.23 -1.88
C VAL A 134 1.17 -6.02 -2.79
N ALA A 135 0.09 -5.26 -2.66
CA ALA A 135 -0.15 -4.04 -3.42
C ALA A 135 0.30 -2.80 -2.62
N LEU A 136 1.15 -1.98 -3.23
CA LEU A 136 1.69 -0.74 -2.67
C LEU A 136 1.29 0.45 -3.54
N GLY A 137 0.88 1.56 -2.94
CA GLY A 137 0.47 2.78 -3.64
C GLY A 137 1.61 3.59 -4.26
N HIS A 138 2.65 2.94 -4.77
CA HIS A 138 3.73 3.64 -5.50
C HIS A 138 3.24 4.05 -6.90
N HIS A 139 3.62 5.25 -7.31
CA HIS A 139 3.32 5.81 -8.62
C HIS A 139 4.61 6.17 -9.38
N ALA A 140 4.49 6.63 -10.62
CA ALA A 140 5.63 6.90 -11.50
C ALA A 140 6.70 7.81 -10.87
N GLY A 141 6.30 8.80 -10.05
CA GLY A 141 7.26 9.66 -9.34
C GLY A 141 8.18 8.89 -8.40
N ASP A 142 7.66 7.87 -7.71
CA ASP A 142 8.44 7.03 -6.79
C ASP A 142 9.43 6.11 -7.51
N ILE A 143 9.30 5.97 -8.83
CA ILE A 143 10.22 5.20 -9.67
C ILE A 143 11.25 6.15 -10.29
N ILE A 144 10.80 7.29 -10.82
CA ILE A 144 11.65 8.28 -11.49
C ILE A 144 12.66 8.87 -10.51
N GLU A 145 12.25 9.20 -9.28
CA GLU A 145 13.14 9.78 -8.27
C GLU A 145 14.32 8.86 -7.94
N PRO A 146 14.12 7.59 -7.49
CA PRO A 146 15.22 6.65 -7.30
C PRO A 146 15.99 6.35 -8.57
N PHE A 147 15.33 6.29 -9.74
CA PHE A 147 16.02 6.06 -11.00
C PHE A 147 17.07 7.15 -11.29
N LEU A 148 16.70 8.43 -11.14
CA LEU A 148 17.63 9.54 -11.36
C LEU A 148 18.72 9.58 -10.29
N LEU A 149 18.39 9.32 -9.03
CA LEU A 149 19.39 9.19 -7.96
C LEU A 149 20.42 8.10 -8.30
N ASN A 150 19.94 6.95 -8.80
CA ASN A 150 20.81 5.86 -9.18
C ASN A 150 21.62 6.15 -10.45
N LEU A 151 21.12 6.96 -11.35
CA LEU A 151 21.84 7.32 -12.57
C LEU A 151 22.99 8.32 -12.30
N PHE A 152 22.78 9.26 -11.38
CA PHE A 152 23.71 10.37 -11.16
C PHE A 152 24.57 10.26 -9.90
N PHE A 153 24.16 9.46 -8.91
CA PHE A 153 24.78 9.44 -7.59
C PHE A 153 25.03 8.02 -7.03
N VAL A 154 24.98 6.99 -7.89
CA VAL A 154 25.50 5.64 -7.57
C VAL A 154 26.98 5.55 -7.91
#